data_AF-A0A7K3MI00-F1
#
_entry.id   AF-A0A7K3MI00-F1
#
_cell.length_a   1.000
_cell.length_b   1.000
_cell.length_c   1.000
_cell.angle_alpha   90.00
_cell.angle_beta   90.00
_cell.angle_gamma   90.00
#
_symmetry.space_group_name_H-M   'P 1'
#
loop_
_entity.id
_entity.type
_entity.pdbx_description
1 polymer ?
#
loop_
_entity_poly.entity_id
_entity_poly.type
_entity_poly.pdbx_seq_one_letter_code
_entity_poly.pdbx_strand_id
1 'polypeptide(L)'
;MKINKLCIAIFFSVVGLFSLTSLHAQEAKTLFVNMPDSLSPLLTKVNRADCVDFLESKMKALVENRFGKKSEMTELGKDYIRMQISPQTTWQMKVLVLNDTTNIICTISTACAPACDSSIRFYTTDWKLLAESQFITLPTMNDFLNTPDSTSTSIYAFDEARRPADILLMKADFNKENTDLTVTLTTPDYMSKETAEKLKTFLCRPIVYRWEHGAFIK
;
A
#
# COMPACT_ATOMS: atom_id res chain seq x y z
N MET A 1 -71.64 2.61 47.14
CA MET A 1 -70.39 2.89 47.90
C MET A 1 -69.44 1.73 47.63
N LYS A 2 -68.31 1.78 46.92
CA LYS A 2 -67.47 2.83 46.33
C LYS A 2 -66.95 2.29 44.98
N ILE A 3 -66.94 3.15 43.97
CA ILE A 3 -66.14 3.01 42.74
C ILE A 3 -64.73 3.46 43.08
N ASN A 4 -63.70 2.69 42.71
CA ASN A 4 -62.35 3.24 42.52
C ASN A 4 -61.82 2.83 41.15
N LYS A 5 -61.67 3.86 40.30
CA LYS A 5 -60.88 3.86 39.08
C LYS A 5 -59.39 3.79 39.44
N LEU A 6 -58.58 3.32 38.50
CA LEU A 6 -57.41 4.01 37.93
C LEU A 6 -56.16 3.11 37.81
N CYS A 7 -55.47 3.31 36.67
CA CYS A 7 -54.10 2.91 36.33
C CYS A 7 -53.94 1.65 35.45
N ILE A 8 -54.29 1.88 34.18
CA ILE A 8 -53.61 1.40 32.97
C ILE A 8 -52.08 1.34 33.18
N ALA A 9 -51.46 0.19 32.89
CA ALA A 9 -50.09 0.11 32.37
C ALA A 9 -49.86 -1.27 31.75
N ILE A 10 -50.14 -1.39 30.45
CA ILE A 10 -49.62 -2.46 29.60
C ILE A 10 -48.11 -2.24 29.52
N PHE A 11 -47.33 -3.07 30.23
CA PHE A 11 -45.88 -3.05 30.11
C PHE A 11 -45.48 -3.71 28.79
N PHE A 12 -45.35 -2.89 27.75
CA PHE A 12 -44.60 -3.22 26.54
C PHE A 12 -43.13 -3.42 26.93
N SER A 13 -42.71 -4.67 27.12
CA SER A 13 -41.29 -5.01 27.25
C SER A 13 -40.63 -5.00 25.87
N VAL A 14 -40.34 -3.79 25.36
CA VAL A 14 -39.36 -3.57 24.30
C VAL A 14 -38.02 -3.33 25.00
N VAL A 15 -37.35 -4.42 25.39
CA VAL A 15 -35.93 -4.34 25.78
C VAL A 15 -35.13 -4.73 24.54
N GLY A 16 -34.37 -3.74 24.08
CA GLY A 16 -33.71 -3.69 22.79
C GLY A 16 -32.89 -4.94 22.48
N LEU A 17 -33.17 -5.47 21.30
CA LEU A 17 -32.23 -6.26 20.53
C LEU A 17 -30.96 -5.42 20.40
N PHE A 18 -29.93 -5.74 21.18
CA PHE A 18 -28.58 -5.25 20.91
C PHE A 18 -28.22 -5.80 19.53
N SER A 19 -28.41 -4.98 18.52
CA SER A 19 -27.89 -5.20 17.18
C SER A 19 -26.39 -5.44 17.36
N LEU A 20 -25.99 -6.70 17.22
CA LEU A 20 -24.61 -7.06 16.93
C LEU A 20 -24.23 -6.18 15.74
N THR A 21 -23.40 -5.17 15.98
CA THR A 21 -22.84 -4.38 14.89
C THR A 21 -22.11 -5.38 14.03
N SER A 22 -22.68 -5.66 12.85
CA SER A 22 -21.99 -6.35 11.78
C SER A 22 -20.61 -5.71 11.67
N LEU A 23 -19.56 -6.51 11.85
CA LEU A 23 -18.20 -6.13 11.50
C LEU A 23 -18.28 -5.63 10.04
N HIS A 24 -18.36 -4.32 9.85
CA HIS A 24 -18.25 -3.77 8.50
C HIS A 24 -16.82 -4.06 8.08
N ALA A 25 -16.64 -4.99 7.14
CA ALA A 25 -15.41 -5.10 6.40
C ALA A 25 -15.08 -3.69 5.89
N GLN A 26 -14.07 -3.06 6.49
CA GLN A 26 -13.81 -1.65 6.26
C GLN A 26 -13.20 -1.52 4.87
N GLU A 27 -13.98 -0.96 3.94
CA GLU A 27 -13.54 -0.80 2.55
C GLU A 27 -12.37 0.19 2.46
N ALA A 28 -11.45 -0.07 1.53
CA ALA A 28 -10.29 0.79 1.29
C ALA A 28 -10.70 2.26 1.09
N LYS A 29 -11.79 2.52 0.38
CA LYS A 29 -12.28 3.90 0.16
C LYS A 29 -12.62 4.63 1.46
N THR A 30 -13.25 3.96 2.42
CA THR A 30 -13.62 4.56 3.71
C THR A 30 -12.38 4.88 4.52
N LEU A 31 -11.38 3.99 4.51
CA LEU A 31 -10.11 4.21 5.20
C LEU A 31 -9.33 5.36 4.57
N PHE A 32 -9.27 5.41 3.25
CA PHE A 32 -8.59 6.45 2.48
C PHE A 32 -9.18 7.84 2.70
N VAL A 33 -10.51 7.98 2.61
CA VAL A 33 -11.19 9.26 2.84
C VAL A 33 -10.97 9.76 4.26
N ASN A 34 -10.91 8.86 5.25
CA ASN A 34 -10.71 9.21 6.65
C ASN A 34 -9.24 9.25 7.08
N MET A 35 -8.30 9.06 6.16
CA MET A 35 -6.86 9.24 6.43
C MET A 35 -6.60 10.65 6.99
N PRO A 36 -5.76 10.83 8.00
CA PRO A 36 -5.34 12.17 8.44
C PRO A 36 -4.64 12.94 7.33
N ASP A 37 -4.87 14.25 7.24
CA ASP A 37 -4.20 15.10 6.24
C ASP A 37 -2.67 15.17 6.44
N SER A 38 -2.17 14.87 7.64
CA SER A 38 -0.73 14.75 7.92
C SER A 38 -0.05 13.61 7.15
N LEU A 39 -0.79 12.56 6.79
CA LEU A 39 -0.28 11.43 6.00
C LEU A 39 -0.46 11.64 4.49
N SER A 40 -1.21 12.67 4.09
CA SER A 40 -1.43 13.05 2.70
C SER A 40 -1.41 14.57 2.56
N PRO A 41 -0.22 15.19 2.62
CA PRO A 41 -0.09 16.64 2.67
C PRO A 41 -0.61 17.34 1.40
N LEU A 42 -0.72 16.62 0.28
CA LEU A 42 -1.19 17.15 -1.00
C LEU A 42 -2.70 17.06 -1.16
N LEU A 43 -3.34 16.03 -0.62
CA LEU A 43 -4.78 15.79 -0.81
C LEU A 43 -5.53 16.02 0.50
N THR A 44 -6.48 16.95 0.46
CA THR A 44 -7.43 17.14 1.56
C THR A 44 -8.41 15.97 1.64
N LYS A 45 -9.13 15.86 2.77
CA LYS A 45 -10.27 14.94 2.90
C LYS A 45 -11.28 15.07 1.74
N VAL A 46 -11.59 16.31 1.33
CA VAL A 46 -12.52 16.59 0.22
C VAL A 46 -11.96 16.04 -1.09
N ASN A 47 -10.69 16.32 -1.41
CA ASN A 47 -10.05 15.78 -2.61
C ASN A 47 -10.09 14.25 -2.65
N ARG A 48 -9.87 13.58 -1.52
CA ARG A 48 -9.91 12.12 -1.43
C ARG A 48 -11.31 11.58 -1.66
N ALA A 49 -12.34 12.24 -1.13
CA ALA A 49 -13.74 11.88 -1.38
C ALA A 49 -14.10 12.07 -2.87
N ASP A 50 -13.78 13.24 -3.44
CA ASP A 50 -14.07 13.54 -4.85
C ASP A 50 -13.44 12.51 -5.80
N CYS A 51 -12.19 12.10 -5.54
CA CYS A 51 -11.53 11.06 -6.33
C CYS A 51 -12.31 9.73 -6.32
N VAL A 52 -12.81 9.30 -5.15
CA VAL A 52 -13.61 8.07 -5.03
C VAL A 52 -14.91 8.22 -5.82
N ASP A 53 -15.64 9.32 -5.61
CA ASP A 53 -16.93 9.57 -6.25
C ASP A 53 -16.81 9.64 -7.78
N PHE A 54 -15.76 10.29 -8.29
CA PHE A 54 -15.48 10.37 -9.72
C PHE A 54 -15.21 8.99 -10.33
N LEU A 55 -14.35 8.19 -9.69
CA LEU A 55 -13.98 6.88 -10.25
C LEU A 55 -15.13 5.87 -10.19
N GLU A 56 -15.91 5.87 -9.10
CA GLU A 56 -17.14 5.06 -8.99
C GLU A 56 -18.18 5.47 -10.04
N SER A 57 -18.25 6.76 -10.38
CA SER A 57 -19.07 7.30 -11.46
C SER A 57 -18.49 7.07 -12.87
N LYS A 58 -17.40 6.30 -12.99
CA LYS A 58 -16.66 6.04 -14.25
C LYS A 58 -16.15 7.30 -14.94
N MET A 59 -15.97 8.38 -14.19
CA MET A 59 -15.34 9.62 -14.65
C MET A 59 -13.85 9.58 -14.38
N LYS A 60 -13.10 10.46 -15.05
CA LYS A 60 -11.67 10.63 -14.77
C LYS A 60 -11.49 11.28 -13.40
N ALA A 61 -10.94 10.55 -12.44
CA ALA A 61 -10.84 10.95 -11.04
C ALA A 61 -9.67 11.91 -10.75
N LEU A 62 -9.66 13.04 -11.46
CA LEU A 62 -8.69 14.11 -11.32
C LEU A 62 -9.17 15.18 -10.35
N VAL A 63 -8.30 15.55 -9.41
CA VAL A 63 -8.52 16.64 -8.46
C VAL A 63 -7.36 17.63 -8.50
N GLU A 64 -7.63 18.85 -8.06
CA GLU A 64 -6.59 19.84 -7.79
C GLU A 64 -6.10 19.71 -6.35
N ASN A 65 -4.81 19.44 -6.19
CA ASN A 65 -4.16 19.28 -4.89
C ASN A 65 -3.82 20.64 -4.26
N ARG A 66 -3.34 20.63 -3.01
CA ARG A 66 -3.04 21.86 -2.26
C ARG A 66 -2.02 22.80 -2.92
N PHE A 67 -1.28 22.35 -3.93
CA PHE A 67 -0.35 23.18 -4.70
C PHE A 67 -0.90 23.60 -6.08
N GLY A 68 -2.19 23.45 -6.32
CA GLY A 68 -2.82 23.81 -7.59
C GLY A 68 -2.42 22.87 -8.75
N LYS A 69 -1.82 21.72 -8.45
CA LYS A 69 -1.44 20.71 -9.45
C LYS A 69 -2.45 19.58 -9.47
N LYS A 70 -2.46 18.80 -10.56
CA LYS A 70 -3.39 17.69 -10.70
C LYS A 70 -2.85 16.43 -10.05
N SER A 71 -3.73 15.71 -9.37
CA SER A 71 -3.54 14.37 -8.85
C SER A 71 -4.73 13.51 -9.29
N GLU A 72 -4.49 12.22 -9.55
CA GLU A 72 -5.49 11.33 -10.14
C GLU A 72 -5.61 10.03 -9.36
N MET A 73 -6.83 9.58 -9.07
CA MET A 73 -7.06 8.19 -8.67
C MET A 73 -7.17 7.35 -9.94
N THR A 74 -6.23 6.44 -10.14
CA THR A 74 -6.18 5.62 -11.36
C THR A 74 -6.84 4.26 -11.16
N GLU A 75 -6.85 3.74 -9.94
CA GLU A 75 -7.46 2.44 -9.63
C GLU A 75 -8.13 2.49 -8.25
N LEU A 76 -9.31 1.86 -8.16
CA LEU A 76 -10.05 1.62 -6.93
C LEU A 76 -10.57 0.19 -6.95
N GLY A 77 -10.27 -0.55 -5.88
CA GLY A 77 -10.79 -1.88 -5.57
C GLY A 77 -11.38 -1.89 -4.16
N LYS A 78 -11.89 -3.06 -3.73
CA LYS A 78 -12.50 -3.22 -2.40
C LYS A 78 -11.49 -2.97 -1.27
N ASP A 79 -10.28 -3.47 -1.45
CA ASP A 79 -9.16 -3.44 -0.51
C ASP A 79 -7.95 -2.68 -1.07
N TYR A 80 -8.01 -2.17 -2.30
CA TYR A 80 -6.88 -1.55 -2.99
C TYR A 80 -7.21 -0.15 -3.53
N ILE A 81 -6.23 0.77 -3.47
CA ILE A 81 -6.29 2.10 -4.09
C ILE A 81 -4.97 2.41 -4.76
N ARG A 82 -5.02 3.07 -5.92
CA ARG A 82 -3.86 3.70 -6.56
C ARG A 82 -4.11 5.15 -6.91
N MET A 83 -3.16 5.98 -6.51
CA MET A 83 -3.09 7.40 -6.83
C MET A 83 -1.84 7.72 -7.65
N GLN A 84 -2.02 8.49 -8.72
CA GLN A 84 -0.96 9.30 -9.31
C GLN A 84 -0.95 10.65 -8.60
N ILE A 85 0.01 10.85 -7.70
CA ILE A 85 0.06 12.04 -6.84
C ILE A 85 0.64 13.24 -7.59
N SER A 86 1.70 13.01 -8.36
CA SER A 86 2.33 13.98 -9.27
C SER A 86 2.86 13.24 -10.51
N PRO A 87 3.40 13.89 -11.55
CA PRO A 87 3.98 13.18 -12.68
C PRO A 87 5.09 12.16 -12.32
N GLN A 88 5.78 12.37 -11.19
CA GLN A 88 6.92 11.55 -10.75
C GLN A 88 6.62 10.71 -9.50
N THR A 89 5.44 10.84 -8.90
CA THR A 89 5.11 10.15 -7.63
C THR A 89 3.79 9.41 -7.70
N THR A 90 3.80 8.17 -7.23
CA THR A 90 2.61 7.34 -7.07
C THR A 90 2.44 6.94 -5.62
N TRP A 91 1.21 6.65 -5.25
CA TRP A 91 0.86 6.14 -3.94
C TRP A 91 -0.15 5.00 -4.08
N GLN A 92 0.09 3.90 -3.39
CA GLN A 92 -0.77 2.73 -3.37
C GLN A 92 -1.16 2.40 -1.94
N MET A 93 -2.35 1.85 -1.76
CA MET A 93 -2.83 1.37 -0.47
C MET A 93 -3.48 0.02 -0.64
N LYS A 94 -3.25 -0.86 0.34
CA LYS A 94 -3.90 -2.15 0.45
C LYS A 94 -4.37 -2.42 1.87
N VAL A 95 -5.57 -2.95 2.02
CA VAL A 95 -6.13 -3.40 3.29
C VAL A 95 -5.86 -4.90 3.41
N LEU A 96 -5.12 -5.30 4.44
CA LEU A 96 -4.65 -6.67 4.64
C LEU A 96 -5.29 -7.26 5.90
N VAL A 97 -5.75 -8.52 5.80
CA VAL A 97 -6.33 -9.24 6.93
C VAL A 97 -5.20 -9.76 7.81
N LEU A 98 -5.09 -9.27 9.05
CA LEU A 98 -4.10 -9.72 10.02
C LEU A 98 -4.58 -10.97 10.77
N ASN A 99 -5.86 -10.99 11.14
CA ASN A 99 -6.56 -12.12 11.74
C ASN A 99 -8.08 -11.96 11.53
N ASP A 100 -8.88 -12.89 12.04
CA ASP A 100 -10.35 -12.95 11.85
C ASP A 100 -11.11 -11.64 12.16
N THR A 101 -10.53 -10.76 12.99
CA THR A 101 -11.20 -9.54 13.46
C THR A 101 -10.44 -8.26 13.15
N THR A 102 -9.19 -8.37 12.70
CA THR A 102 -8.27 -7.24 12.58
C THR A 102 -7.75 -7.12 11.17
N ASN A 103 -7.92 -5.93 10.60
CA ASN A 103 -7.25 -5.53 9.37
C ASN A 103 -6.17 -4.50 9.67
N ILE A 104 -5.17 -4.43 8.80
CA ILE A 104 -4.16 -3.36 8.78
C ILE A 104 -4.12 -2.72 7.39
N ILE A 105 -3.53 -1.54 7.32
CA ILE A 105 -3.30 -0.80 6.08
C ILE A 105 -1.82 -0.92 5.73
N CYS A 106 -1.51 -1.35 4.52
CA CYS A 106 -0.16 -1.24 3.95
C CYS A 106 -0.17 -0.21 2.84
N THR A 107 0.76 0.74 2.87
CA THR A 107 0.89 1.77 1.84
C THR A 107 2.24 1.68 1.17
N ILE A 108 2.28 1.99 -0.14
CA ILE A 108 3.52 2.16 -0.89
C ILE A 108 3.54 3.58 -1.44
N SER A 109 4.58 4.34 -1.13
CA SER A 109 4.83 5.64 -1.76
C SER A 109 6.06 5.51 -2.64
N THR A 110 5.93 5.82 -3.93
CA THR A 110 7.02 5.70 -4.90
C THR A 110 7.33 7.05 -5.52
N ALA A 111 8.61 7.39 -5.61
CA ALA A 111 9.11 8.54 -6.34
C ALA A 111 10.09 8.08 -7.43
N CYS A 112 10.04 8.70 -8.61
CA CYS A 112 10.87 8.33 -9.75
C CYS A 112 11.62 9.53 -10.33
N ALA A 113 12.96 9.56 -10.17
CA ALA A 113 13.86 10.50 -10.86
C ALA A 113 15.35 10.17 -10.58
N PRO A 114 16.15 9.68 -11.55
CA PRO A 114 15.79 8.97 -12.78
C PRO A 114 15.34 7.52 -12.51
N ALA A 115 15.78 6.92 -11.41
CA ALA A 115 15.33 5.62 -10.92
C ALA A 115 14.15 5.79 -9.97
N CYS A 116 13.31 4.76 -9.85
CA CYS A 116 12.22 4.74 -8.89
C CYS A 116 12.68 4.18 -7.55
N ASP A 117 12.17 4.72 -6.45
CA ASP A 117 12.35 4.15 -5.12
C ASP A 117 11.04 4.21 -4.34
N SER A 118 10.75 3.14 -3.60
CA SER A 118 9.50 2.94 -2.89
C SER A 118 9.73 2.81 -1.39
N SER A 119 8.88 3.50 -0.62
CA SER A 119 8.75 3.30 0.82
C SER A 119 7.47 2.52 1.12
N ILE A 120 7.59 1.50 1.97
CA ILE A 120 6.48 0.67 2.42
C ILE A 120 6.22 0.99 3.88
N ARG A 121 4.98 1.32 4.25
CA ARG A 121 4.58 1.64 5.63
C ARG A 121 3.32 0.87 6.00
N PHE A 122 3.20 0.51 7.28
CA PHE A 122 2.06 -0.21 7.83
C PHE A 122 1.35 0.65 8.88
N TYR A 123 0.03 0.59 8.89
CA TYR A 123 -0.81 1.30 9.84
C TYR A 123 -1.94 0.41 10.35
N THR A 124 -2.44 0.72 11.53
CA THR A 124 -3.77 0.30 11.95
C THR A 124 -4.85 0.96 11.08
N THR A 125 -6.09 0.49 11.18
CA THR A 125 -7.24 1.11 10.48
C THR A 125 -7.60 2.51 10.98
N ASP A 126 -7.11 2.90 12.17
CA ASP A 126 -7.15 4.29 12.68
C ASP A 126 -5.88 5.10 12.36
N TRP A 127 -5.08 4.64 11.38
CA TRP A 127 -3.91 5.33 10.83
C TRP A 127 -2.75 5.56 11.82
N LYS A 128 -2.60 4.69 12.82
CA LYS A 128 -1.43 4.67 13.70
C LYS A 128 -0.33 3.84 13.06
N LEU A 129 0.88 4.39 12.98
CA LEU A 129 2.03 3.73 12.40
C LEU A 129 2.40 2.47 13.17
N LEU A 130 2.68 1.39 12.44
CA LEU A 130 3.15 0.11 12.97
C LEU A 130 4.59 -0.15 12.54
N ALA A 131 5.31 -0.98 13.28
CA ALA A 131 6.70 -1.33 12.97
C ALA A 131 6.76 -2.26 11.75
N GLU A 132 7.37 -1.80 10.65
CA GLU A 132 7.49 -2.56 9.39
C GLU A 132 8.12 -3.95 9.56
N SER A 133 9.12 -4.06 10.45
CA SER A 133 9.82 -5.32 10.72
C SER A 133 8.92 -6.44 11.24
N GLN A 134 7.71 -6.12 11.71
CA GLN A 134 6.71 -7.12 12.09
C GLN A 134 6.03 -7.76 10.88
N PHE A 135 6.02 -7.09 9.73
CA PHE A 135 5.19 -7.47 8.58
C PHE A 135 5.99 -7.76 7.33
N ILE A 136 7.21 -7.23 7.18
CA ILE A 136 8.04 -7.49 6.01
C ILE A 136 9.53 -7.36 6.34
N THR A 137 10.31 -8.28 5.79
CA THR A 137 11.77 -8.11 5.69
C THR A 137 12.09 -7.67 4.27
N LEU A 138 12.48 -6.40 4.09
CA LEU A 138 12.81 -5.87 2.78
C LEU A 138 14.06 -6.57 2.22
N PRO A 139 14.12 -6.76 0.89
CA PRO A 139 15.26 -7.41 0.28
C PRO A 139 16.48 -6.48 0.29
N THR A 140 17.65 -7.11 0.31
CA THR A 140 18.96 -6.48 0.16
C THR A 140 19.41 -6.57 -1.29
N MET A 141 20.48 -5.85 -1.66
CA MET A 141 21.05 -5.93 -3.02
C MET A 141 21.36 -7.37 -3.45
N ASN A 142 21.86 -8.20 -2.52
CA ASN A 142 22.24 -9.58 -2.82
C ASN A 142 21.02 -10.47 -3.13
N ASP A 143 19.83 -10.15 -2.61
CA ASP A 143 18.61 -10.89 -2.93
C ASP A 143 18.22 -10.73 -4.43
N PHE A 144 18.72 -9.70 -5.10
CA PHE A 144 18.47 -9.43 -6.52
C PHE A 144 19.59 -9.92 -7.45
N LEU A 145 20.64 -10.55 -6.92
CA LEU A 145 21.82 -10.91 -7.69
C LEU A 145 22.12 -12.40 -7.60
N ASN A 146 22.24 -13.05 -8.77
CA ASN A 146 22.79 -14.39 -8.88
C ASN A 146 24.31 -14.31 -8.76
N THR A 147 24.82 -14.77 -7.62
CA THR A 147 26.27 -14.88 -7.42
C THR A 147 26.79 -16.06 -8.24
N PRO A 148 27.82 -15.88 -9.08
CA PRO A 148 28.30 -16.95 -9.94
C PRO A 148 29.05 -18.05 -9.18
N ASP A 149 29.08 -19.25 -9.76
CA ASP A 149 29.91 -20.37 -9.29
C ASP A 149 31.40 -20.00 -9.30
N SER A 150 32.18 -20.62 -8.41
CA SER A 150 33.52 -20.18 -7.94
C SER A 150 34.68 -20.22 -8.94
N THR A 151 34.48 -19.81 -10.19
CA THR A 151 35.59 -19.56 -11.13
C THR A 151 36.14 -18.14 -10.92
N SER A 152 37.47 -17.97 -10.97
CA SER A 152 38.10 -16.66 -10.75
C SER A 152 37.63 -15.58 -11.74
N THR A 153 37.33 -15.96 -12.98
CA THR A 153 36.87 -15.04 -14.03
C THR A 153 35.43 -14.59 -13.81
N SER A 154 34.54 -15.48 -13.37
CA SER A 154 33.14 -15.12 -13.08
C SER A 154 33.00 -14.23 -11.84
N ILE A 155 33.81 -14.48 -10.81
CA ILE A 155 33.86 -13.65 -9.60
C ILE A 155 34.32 -12.22 -9.93
N TYR A 156 35.41 -12.06 -10.69
CA TYR A 156 35.91 -10.73 -11.07
C TYR A 156 34.88 -9.92 -11.88
N ALA A 157 34.22 -10.57 -12.85
CA ALA A 157 33.18 -9.91 -13.64
C ALA A 157 31.97 -9.48 -12.79
N PHE A 158 31.59 -10.30 -11.81
CA PHE A 158 30.54 -9.98 -10.85
C PHE A 158 30.91 -8.79 -9.97
N ASP A 159 32.11 -8.78 -9.39
CA ASP A 159 32.57 -7.70 -8.52
C ASP A 159 32.62 -6.37 -9.26
N GLU A 160 33.15 -6.35 -10.48
CA GLU A 160 33.19 -5.16 -11.33
C GLU A 160 31.79 -4.65 -11.72
N ALA A 161 30.83 -5.55 -11.95
CA ALA A 161 29.45 -5.19 -12.26
C ALA A 161 28.68 -4.69 -11.03
N ARG A 162 28.94 -5.27 -9.84
CA ARG A 162 28.27 -4.94 -8.58
C ARG A 162 28.84 -3.68 -7.92
N ARG A 163 30.14 -3.41 -8.07
CA ARG A 163 30.81 -2.28 -7.40
C ARG A 163 30.13 -0.91 -7.62
N PRO A 164 29.61 -0.59 -8.82
CA PRO A 164 28.89 0.66 -9.06
C PRO A 164 27.43 0.66 -8.55
N ALA A 165 26.91 -0.48 -8.10
CA ALA A 165 25.57 -0.63 -7.54
C ALA A 165 25.56 -0.36 -6.03
N ASP A 166 25.96 0.85 -5.66
CA ASP A 166 26.16 1.29 -4.27
C ASP A 166 24.87 1.78 -3.59
N ILE A 167 23.89 2.23 -4.36
CA ILE A 167 22.59 2.68 -3.87
C ILE A 167 21.53 1.62 -4.18
N LEU A 168 20.95 1.01 -3.15
CA LEU A 168 19.81 0.10 -3.30
C LEU A 168 18.53 0.91 -3.52
N LEU A 169 18.13 1.05 -4.79
CA LEU A 169 16.83 1.58 -5.18
C LEU A 169 15.92 0.45 -5.64
N MET A 170 14.68 0.45 -5.14
CA MET A 170 13.70 -0.57 -5.43
C MET A 170 12.32 0.02 -5.64
N LYS A 171 11.60 -0.50 -6.64
CA LYS A 171 10.19 -0.19 -6.86
C LYS A 171 9.32 -1.32 -6.33
N ALA A 172 8.37 -0.97 -5.47
CA ALA A 172 7.35 -1.87 -4.95
C ALA A 172 6.00 -1.57 -5.59
N ASP A 173 5.27 -2.61 -5.98
CA ASP A 173 3.91 -2.49 -6.53
C ASP A 173 3.03 -3.59 -5.95
N PHE A 174 1.81 -3.23 -5.53
CA PHE A 174 0.80 -4.21 -5.23
C PHE A 174 0.18 -4.74 -6.52
N ASN A 175 -0.14 -6.03 -6.49
CA ASN A 175 -1.14 -6.56 -7.39
C ASN A 175 -2.53 -6.06 -6.93
N LYS A 176 -3.39 -5.66 -7.86
CA LYS A 176 -4.73 -5.16 -7.54
C LYS A 176 -5.70 -6.27 -7.07
N GLU A 177 -5.57 -7.47 -7.63
CA GLU A 177 -6.60 -8.53 -7.57
C GLU A 177 -6.30 -9.60 -6.51
N ASN A 178 -5.03 -9.77 -6.14
CA ASN A 178 -4.60 -10.72 -5.11
C ASN A 178 -3.79 -9.99 -4.04
N THR A 179 -3.13 -10.69 -3.10
CA THR A 179 -2.32 -10.07 -2.04
C THR A 179 -0.83 -9.90 -2.36
N ASP A 180 -0.42 -10.12 -3.61
CA ASP A 180 0.99 -10.07 -3.98
C ASP A 180 1.54 -8.64 -3.91
N LEU A 181 2.79 -8.55 -3.47
CA LEU A 181 3.62 -7.35 -3.47
C LEU A 181 4.90 -7.67 -4.24
N THR A 182 5.08 -7.03 -5.39
CA THR A 182 6.28 -7.23 -6.22
C THR A 182 7.29 -6.14 -5.92
N VAL A 183 8.54 -6.53 -5.65
CA VAL A 183 9.68 -5.62 -5.48
C VAL A 183 10.67 -5.86 -6.61
N THR A 184 10.94 -4.81 -7.37
CA THR A 184 11.86 -4.81 -8.51
C THR A 184 13.07 -3.93 -8.20
N LEU A 185 14.27 -4.42 -8.48
CA LEU A 185 15.47 -3.61 -8.40
C LEU A 185 15.48 -2.56 -9.52
N THR A 186 15.55 -1.29 -9.16
CA THR A 186 15.60 -0.13 -10.08
C THR A 186 16.93 0.60 -10.03
N THR A 187 17.86 0.10 -9.21
CA THR A 187 19.26 0.54 -9.14
C THR A 187 19.92 0.67 -10.52
N PRO A 188 19.73 -0.25 -11.49
CA PRO A 188 20.29 -0.07 -12.84
C PRO A 188 19.81 1.20 -13.58
N ASP A 189 18.65 1.76 -13.22
CA ASP A 189 18.02 2.86 -13.97
C ASP A 189 18.71 4.22 -13.77
N TYR A 190 19.51 4.38 -12.70
CA TYR A 190 20.33 5.59 -12.52
C TYR A 190 21.75 5.45 -13.10
N MET A 191 22.14 4.25 -13.52
CA MET A 191 23.50 3.96 -13.96
C MET A 191 23.73 4.37 -15.42
N SER A 192 25.00 4.46 -15.80
CA SER A 192 25.36 4.50 -17.22
C SER A 192 24.86 3.24 -17.93
N LYS A 193 24.51 3.36 -19.21
CA LYS A 193 24.04 2.22 -20.01
C LYS A 193 25.01 1.04 -19.95
N GLU A 194 26.31 1.28 -20.10
CA GLU A 194 27.32 0.22 -20.08
C GLU A 194 27.34 -0.52 -18.73
N THR A 195 27.32 0.22 -17.62
CA THR A 195 27.32 -0.34 -16.28
C THR A 195 26.05 -1.13 -15.99
N ALA A 196 24.89 -0.56 -16.36
CA ALA A 196 23.60 -1.21 -16.18
C ALA A 196 23.53 -2.54 -16.93
N GLU A 197 24.00 -2.60 -18.18
CA GLU A 197 24.02 -3.85 -18.96
C GLU A 197 24.94 -4.91 -18.34
N LYS A 198 26.09 -4.53 -17.76
CA LYS A 198 26.96 -5.47 -17.03
C LYS A 198 26.28 -6.02 -15.77
N LEU A 199 25.55 -5.20 -15.04
CA LEU A 199 24.84 -5.65 -13.83
C LEU A 199 23.64 -6.53 -14.17
N LYS A 200 22.91 -6.22 -15.25
CA LYS A 200 21.72 -6.97 -15.71
C LYS A 200 21.98 -8.44 -15.96
N THR A 201 23.19 -8.85 -16.35
CA THR A 201 23.54 -10.26 -16.56
C THR A 201 23.48 -11.09 -15.27
N PHE A 202 23.57 -10.44 -14.12
CA PHE A 202 23.51 -11.07 -12.80
C PHE A 202 22.15 -10.89 -12.11
N LEU A 203 21.21 -10.14 -12.69
CA LEU A 203 19.93 -9.85 -12.02
C LEU A 203 19.03 -11.09 -11.94
N CYS A 204 18.44 -11.27 -10.76
CA CYS A 204 17.32 -12.16 -10.53
C CYS A 204 16.01 -11.54 -11.05
N ARG A 205 14.97 -12.38 -11.14
CA ARG A 205 13.60 -11.89 -11.36
C ARG A 205 13.16 -11.00 -10.18
N PRO A 206 12.17 -10.10 -10.38
CA PRO A 206 11.55 -9.38 -9.28
C PRO A 206 11.13 -10.32 -8.15
N ILE A 207 11.32 -9.87 -6.92
CA ILE A 207 10.95 -10.62 -5.72
C ILE A 207 9.46 -10.40 -5.49
N VAL A 208 8.69 -11.49 -5.38
CA VAL A 208 7.27 -11.43 -5.12
C VAL A 208 7.03 -11.88 -3.69
N TYR A 209 6.40 -11.03 -2.90
CA TYR A 209 5.93 -11.38 -1.57
C TYR A 209 4.44 -11.70 -1.61
N ARG A 210 4.02 -12.65 -0.77
CA ARG A 210 2.62 -12.99 -0.51
C ARG A 210 2.28 -12.73 0.94
N TRP A 211 1.07 -12.22 1.17
CA TRP A 211 0.56 -12.00 2.51
C TRP A 211 0.07 -13.32 3.12
N GLU A 212 0.81 -13.84 4.08
CA GLU A 212 0.52 -15.11 4.75
C GLU A 212 0.77 -14.99 6.25
N HIS A 213 -0.15 -15.52 7.07
CA HIS A 213 -0.02 -15.55 8.53
C HIS A 213 0.30 -14.18 9.18
N GLY A 214 -0.19 -13.08 8.58
CA GLY A 214 0.00 -11.73 9.09
C GLY A 214 1.31 -11.06 8.69
N ALA A 215 2.05 -11.60 7.73
CA ALA A 215 3.26 -10.97 7.18
C ALA A 215 3.44 -11.25 5.68
N PHE A 216 4.27 -10.44 5.02
CA PHE A 216 4.73 -10.67 3.66
C PHE A 216 5.90 -11.67 3.65
N ILE A 217 5.70 -12.81 2.99
CA ILE A 217 6.67 -13.89 2.83
C ILE A 217 7.07 -14.03 1.35
N LYS A 218 8.36 -14.24 1.07
CA LYS A 218 8.91 -14.43 -0.28
C LYS A 218 8.51 -15.78 -0.89
#